data_AF-A0A925HEU8-F1
#
_entry.id   AF-A0A925HEU8-F1
#
_cell.length_a   1.000
_cell.length_b   1.000
_cell.length_c   1.000
_cell.angle_alpha   90.00
_cell.angle_beta   90.00
_cell.angle_gamma   90.00
#
_symmetry.space_group_name_H-M   'P 1'
#
loop_
_entity.id
_entity.type
_entity.pdbx_description
1 polymer ?
#
loop_
_entity_poly.entity_id
_entity_poly.type
_entity_poly.pdbx_seq_one_letter_code
_entity_poly.pdbx_strand_id
1 'polypeptide(L)'
;MPTFETTRRVAFTADQMFAVVADVERYPEFVPLCEMLVVKQREVGSTHSTLTATMSVGYLAIRETFTSRVTLRPERKEIDVVKIDGPFARLSNRWRFRDVQGGCEVFFHVDYAFAS
;
A
#
# COMPACT_ATOMS: atom_id res chain seq x y z
N MET A 1 11.27 15.21 -9.49
CA MET A 1 11.11 13.78 -9.12
C MET A 1 9.62 13.50 -9.06
N PRO A 2 9.10 12.41 -9.63
CA PRO A 2 7.66 12.23 -9.75
C PRO A 2 7.06 11.74 -8.43
N THR A 3 6.47 12.66 -7.69
CA THR A 3 5.49 12.32 -6.66
C THR A 3 4.10 12.33 -7.29
N PHE A 4 3.23 11.47 -6.81
CA PHE A 4 1.82 11.48 -7.17
C PHE A 4 1.00 11.44 -5.90
N GLU A 5 -0.02 12.30 -5.83
CA GLU A 5 -0.98 12.31 -4.73
C GLU A 5 -2.40 12.46 -5.28
N THR A 6 -3.35 11.82 -4.59
CA THR A 6 -4.77 11.95 -4.89
C THR A 6 -5.59 11.72 -3.64
N THR A 7 -6.72 12.40 -3.55
CA THR A 7 -7.76 12.13 -2.55
C THR A 7 -9.05 11.74 -3.25
N ARG A 8 -9.70 10.68 -2.79
CA ARG A 8 -10.98 10.20 -3.34
C ARG A 8 -12.00 10.02 -2.21
N ARG A 9 -13.24 10.44 -2.46
CA ARG A 9 -14.38 10.18 -1.58
C ARG A 9 -15.07 8.89 -1.98
N VAL A 10 -15.39 8.05 -1.01
CA VAL A 10 -16.09 6.77 -1.21
C VAL A 10 -17.19 6.61 -0.17
N ALA A 11 -18.25 5.87 -0.51
CA ALA A 11 -19.41 5.63 0.35
C ALA A 11 -19.20 4.46 1.34
N PHE A 12 -17.99 4.33 1.88
CA PHE A 12 -17.59 3.33 2.87
C PHE A 12 -16.90 4.03 4.05
N THR A 13 -16.88 3.39 5.22
CA THR A 13 -16.20 3.95 6.38
C THR A 13 -14.69 3.88 6.21
N ALA A 14 -13.96 4.72 6.96
CA ALA A 14 -12.50 4.69 6.94
C ALA A 14 -11.94 3.35 7.41
N ASP A 15 -12.63 2.64 8.31
CA ASP A 15 -12.22 1.31 8.78
C ASP A 15 -12.39 0.24 7.70
N GLN A 16 -13.48 0.30 6.93
CA GLN A 16 -13.69 -0.59 5.78
C GLN A 16 -12.60 -0.37 4.73
N MET A 17 -12.31 0.89 4.38
CA MET A 17 -11.28 1.21 3.39
C MET A 17 -9.87 0.87 3.88
N PHE A 18 -9.58 1.11 5.16
CA PHE A 18 -8.34 0.68 5.79
C PHE A 18 -8.17 -0.83 5.69
N ALA A 19 -9.21 -1.61 6.02
CA ALA A 19 -9.17 -3.07 5.97
C ALA A 19 -8.87 -3.60 4.56
N VAL A 20 -9.47 -3.01 3.52
CA VAL A 20 -9.22 -3.39 2.12
C VAL A 20 -7.75 -3.18 1.73
N VAL A 21 -7.15 -2.05 2.12
CA VAL A 21 -5.76 -1.74 1.77
C VAL A 21 -4.77 -2.47 2.70
N ALA A 22 -5.16 -2.79 3.93
CA ALA A 22 -4.34 -3.57 4.84
C ALA A 22 -4.24 -5.05 4.44
N ASP A 23 -5.25 -5.56 3.73
CA ASP A 23 -5.33 -6.96 3.26
C ASP A 23 -4.55 -7.17 1.95
N VAL A 24 -3.23 -6.98 2.05
CA VAL A 24 -2.32 -7.03 0.90
C VAL A 24 -2.31 -8.38 0.19
N GLU A 25 -2.57 -9.49 0.90
CA GLU A 25 -2.53 -10.85 0.32
C GLU A 25 -3.58 -11.06 -0.78
N ARG A 26 -4.67 -10.29 -0.71
CA ARG A 26 -5.75 -10.37 -1.68
C ARG A 26 -5.55 -9.46 -2.89
N TYR A 27 -4.47 -8.67 -2.92
CA TYR A 27 -4.20 -7.76 -4.04
C TYR A 27 -4.19 -8.44 -5.41
N PRO A 28 -3.67 -9.67 -5.59
CA PRO A 28 -3.75 -10.37 -6.87
C PRO A 28 -5.20 -10.62 -7.37
N GLU A 29 -6.20 -10.58 -6.49
CA GLU A 29 -7.61 -10.77 -6.87
C GLU A 29 -8.22 -9.53 -7.53
N PHE A 30 -7.76 -8.32 -7.18
CA PHE A 30 -8.47 -7.09 -7.53
C PHE A 30 -7.60 -5.88 -7.89
N VAL A 31 -6.32 -5.85 -7.51
CA VAL A 31 -5.41 -4.76 -7.88
C VAL A 31 -4.91 -5.01 -9.29
N PRO A 32 -5.22 -4.14 -10.26
CA PRO A 32 -4.74 -4.30 -11.62
C PRO A 32 -3.22 -4.43 -11.63
N LEU A 33 -2.69 -5.30 -12.50
CA LEU A 33 -1.26 -5.50 -12.72
C LEU A 33 -0.51 -6.18 -11.57
N CYS A 34 -1.15 -6.43 -10.43
CA CYS A 34 -0.59 -7.25 -9.36
C CYS A 34 -0.66 -8.73 -9.76
N GLU A 35 0.47 -9.32 -10.17
CA GLU A 35 0.52 -10.73 -10.56
C GLU A 35 0.63 -11.65 -9.33
N MET A 36 1.36 -11.21 -8.30
CA MET A 36 1.59 -11.98 -7.08
C MET A 36 1.86 -11.06 -5.91
N LEU A 37 1.37 -11.44 -4.72
CA LEU A 37 1.81 -10.86 -3.45
C LEU A 37 1.98 -11.96 -2.41
N VAL A 38 3.14 -11.95 -1.74
CA VAL A 38 3.46 -12.90 -0.67
C VAL A 38 3.94 -12.17 0.57
N VAL A 39 3.24 -12.34 1.69
CA VAL A 39 3.71 -11.86 2.99
C VAL A 39 4.77 -12.82 3.53
N LYS A 40 5.98 -12.30 3.76
CA LYS A 40 7.14 -13.04 4.26
C LYS A 40 7.21 -13.06 5.78
N GLN A 41 6.83 -11.96 6.41
CA GLN A 41 6.92 -11.80 7.86
C GLN A 41 5.81 -10.88 8.35
N ARG A 42 5.30 -11.16 9.55
CA ARG A 42 4.38 -10.30 10.29
C ARG A 42 4.88 -10.07 11.69
N GLU A 43 4.89 -8.82 12.11
CA GLU A 43 5.23 -8.38 13.45
C GLU A 43 4.06 -7.57 13.99
N VAL A 44 3.47 -8.03 15.09
CA VAL A 44 2.32 -7.37 15.71
C VAL A 44 2.81 -6.63 16.94
N GLY A 45 2.69 -5.30 16.92
CA GLY A 45 2.96 -4.44 18.06
C GLY A 45 1.66 -4.00 18.75
N SER A 46 1.81 -3.30 19.88
CA SER A 46 0.66 -2.78 20.65
C SER A 46 -0.07 -1.63 19.97
N THR A 47 0.62 -0.85 19.13
CA THR A 47 0.08 0.37 18.48
C THR A 47 0.10 0.31 16.96
N HIS A 48 0.90 -0.59 16.40
CA HIS A 48 1.06 -0.77 14.96
C HIS A 48 1.56 -2.18 14.69
N SER A 49 1.28 -2.65 13.48
CA SER A 49 1.80 -3.92 12.97
C SER A 49 2.67 -3.65 11.76
N THR A 50 3.69 -4.45 11.55
CA THR A 50 4.57 -4.38 10.39
C THR A 50 4.51 -5.69 9.62
N LEU A 51 4.39 -5.59 8.31
CA LEU A 51 4.45 -6.72 7.38
C LEU A 51 5.64 -6.52 6.46
N THR A 52 6.34 -7.60 6.14
CA THR A 52 7.26 -7.61 5.01
C THR A 52 6.61 -8.41 3.90
N ALA A 53 6.40 -7.81 2.74
CA ALA A 53 5.69 -8.42 1.62
C ALA A 53 6.46 -8.22 0.31
N THR A 54 6.52 -9.28 -0.49
CA THR A 54 7.05 -9.25 -1.86
C THR A 54 5.88 -9.18 -2.83
N MET A 55 5.89 -8.20 -3.73
CA MET A 55 4.88 -8.02 -4.76
C MET A 55 5.53 -8.05 -6.15
N SER A 56 4.91 -8.78 -7.07
CA SER A 56 5.26 -8.81 -8.49
C SER A 56 4.21 -8.06 -9.28
N VAL A 57 4.65 -7.07 -10.05
CA VAL A 57 3.80 -6.23 -10.91
C VAL A 57 4.16 -6.50 -12.37
N GLY A 58 3.15 -6.81 -13.17
CA GLY A 58 3.28 -7.06 -14.61
C GLY A 58 2.51 -6.04 -15.43
N TYR A 59 3.19 -5.29 -16.31
CA TYR A 59 2.56 -4.41 -17.30
C TYR A 59 3.27 -4.52 -18.64
N LEU A 60 2.56 -5.00 -19.67
CA LEU A 60 3.13 -5.29 -20.99
C LEU A 60 4.37 -6.20 -20.88
N ALA A 61 5.53 -5.74 -21.35
CA ALA A 61 6.79 -6.48 -21.28
C ALA A 61 7.55 -6.29 -19.95
N ILE A 62 7.05 -5.43 -19.05
CA ILE A 62 7.70 -5.11 -17.78
C ILE A 62 7.15 -6.06 -16.72
N ARG A 63 8.05 -6.80 -16.06
CA ARG A 63 7.76 -7.58 -14.87
C ARG A 63 8.76 -7.22 -13.80
N GLU A 64 8.29 -6.51 -12.79
CA GLU A 64 9.13 -6.06 -11.69
C GLU A 64 8.67 -6.70 -10.39
N THR A 65 9.64 -7.18 -9.61
CA THR A 65 9.37 -7.76 -8.28
C THR A 65 10.15 -6.98 -7.26
N PHE A 66 9.45 -6.53 -6.22
CA PHE A 66 10.05 -5.77 -5.14
C PHE A 66 9.49 -6.19 -3.80
N THR A 67 10.31 -6.03 -2.75
CA THR A 67 9.90 -6.31 -1.38
C THR A 67 9.75 -5.00 -0.63
N SER A 68 8.63 -4.85 0.08
CA SER A 68 8.30 -3.68 0.86
C SER A 68 8.03 -4.03 2.31
N ARG A 69 8.36 -3.09 3.20
CA ARG A 69 7.88 -3.05 4.57
C ARG A 69 6.59 -2.23 4.60
N VAL A 70 5.51 -2.82 5.09
CA VAL A 70 4.19 -2.20 5.25
C VAL A 70 3.94 -2.01 6.74
N THR A 71 3.75 -0.78 7.19
CA THR A 71 3.40 -0.45 8.57
C THR A 71 1.93 -0.04 8.64
N LEU A 72 1.15 -0.79 9.41
CA LEU A 72 -0.28 -0.62 9.61
C LEU A 72 -0.51 0.07 10.96
N ARG A 73 -1.24 1.19 10.97
CA ARG A 73 -1.61 1.92 12.19
C ARG A 73 -3.14 2.07 12.25
N PRO A 74 -3.89 1.05 12.73
CA PRO A 74 -5.35 1.05 12.72
C PRO A 74 -5.95 2.25 13.46
N GLU A 75 -5.45 2.56 14.66
CA GLU A 75 -5.92 3.69 15.50
C GLU A 75 -5.81 5.05 14.80
N ARG A 76 -4.82 5.19 13.90
CA ARG A 76 -4.62 6.43 13.14
C ARG A 76 -5.28 6.37 11.76
N LYS A 77 -5.74 5.19 11.34
CA LYS A 77 -6.19 4.88 9.98
C LYS A 77 -5.13 5.27 8.94
N GLU A 78 -3.92 4.77 9.15
CA GLU A 78 -2.75 5.08 8.35
C GLU A 78 -2.01 3.81 7.91
N ILE A 79 -1.56 3.78 6.66
CA ILE A 79 -0.66 2.73 6.15
C ILE A 79 0.53 3.42 5.50
N ASP A 80 1.72 3.06 5.94
CA ASP A 80 2.98 3.53 5.36
C ASP A 80 3.70 2.34 4.73
N VAL A 81 4.17 2.48 3.50
CA VAL A 81 4.89 1.43 2.77
C VAL A 81 6.23 1.98 2.32
N VAL A 82 7.30 1.23 2.55
CA VAL A 82 8.64 1.59 2.08
C VAL A 82 9.29 0.36 1.46
N LYS A 83 9.85 0.50 0.27
CA LYS A 83 10.65 -0.55 -0.36
C LYS A 83 11.88 -0.86 0.48
N ILE A 84 12.15 -2.15 0.66
CA ILE A 84 13.39 -2.64 1.30
C ILE A 84 14.29 -3.40 0.31
N ASP A 85 13.75 -3.93 -0.79
CA ASP A 85 14.50 -4.64 -1.83
C ASP A 85 13.82 -4.52 -3.20
N GLY A 86 14.58 -4.69 -4.29
CA GLY A 86 14.08 -4.69 -5.67
C GLY A 86 14.59 -3.55 -6.58
N PRO A 87 14.05 -3.42 -7.80
CA PRO A 87 14.57 -2.59 -8.91
C PRO A 87 14.40 -1.07 -8.72
N PHE A 88 13.50 -0.65 -7.83
CA PHE A 88 13.30 0.77 -7.56
C PHE A 88 14.45 1.30 -6.70
N ALA A 89 15.03 2.45 -7.06
CA ALA A 89 15.94 3.18 -6.18
C ALA A 89 15.21 3.71 -4.94
N ARG A 90 13.96 4.16 -5.12
CA ARG A 90 13.05 4.57 -4.05
C ARG A 90 11.63 4.18 -4.41
N LEU A 91 10.89 3.73 -3.41
CA LEU A 91 9.44 3.58 -3.49
C LEU A 91 8.88 3.73 -2.08
N SER A 92 8.03 4.73 -1.88
CA SER A 92 7.30 4.93 -0.64
C SER A 92 5.84 5.26 -0.93
N ASN A 93 4.92 4.68 -0.19
CA ASN A 93 3.50 4.91 -0.32
C ASN A 93 2.92 5.30 1.04
N ARG A 94 1.96 6.22 1.05
CA ARG A 94 1.21 6.58 2.25
C ARG A 94 -0.27 6.57 1.93
N TRP A 95 -1.01 5.86 2.75
CA TRP A 95 -2.47 5.89 2.78
C TRP A 95 -2.93 6.52 4.08
N ARG A 96 -3.96 7.36 3.97
CA ARG A 96 -4.67 7.96 5.10
C ARG A 96 -6.16 7.86 4.83
N PHE A 97 -6.92 7.42 5.82
CA PHE A 97 -8.37 7.26 5.71
C PHE A 97 -9.03 8.15 6.75
N ARG A 98 -9.97 9.00 6.32
CA ARG A 98 -10.67 9.93 7.19
C ARG A 98 -12.17 9.80 6.99
N ASP A 99 -12.90 9.51 8.08
CA ASP A 99 -14.36 9.54 8.05
C ASP A 99 -14.86 10.95 7.77
N VAL A 100 -15.84 11.05 6.87
CA VAL A 100 -16.54 12.27 6.50
C VAL A 100 -18.05 12.00 6.46
N GLN A 101 -18.86 13.05 6.38
CA GLN A 101 -20.31 12.87 6.26
C GLN A 101 -20.64 12.05 5.00
N GLY A 102 -21.29 10.90 5.20
CA GLY A 102 -21.71 10.00 4.11
C GLY A 102 -20.62 9.06 3.56
N GLY A 103 -19.44 8.96 4.21
CA GLY A 103 -18.41 8.01 3.78
C GLY A 103 -17.00 8.31 4.31
N CYS A 104 -15.99 8.09 3.47
CA CYS A 104 -14.59 8.27 3.80
C CYS A 104 -13.84 9.01 2.68
N GLU A 105 -12.89 9.85 3.08
CA GLU A 105 -11.83 10.36 2.21
C GLU A 105 -10.60 9.45 2.29
N VAL A 106 -10.24 8.87 1.15
CA VAL A 106 -9.05 8.05 0.98
C VAL A 106 -7.98 8.92 0.32
N PHE A 107 -6.94 9.25 1.09
CA PHE A 107 -5.75 9.92 0.58
C PHE A 107 -4.70 8.87 0.24
N PHE A 108 -4.13 8.99 -0.96
CA PHE A 108 -3.03 8.18 -1.45
C PHE A 108 -1.90 9.08 -1.93
N HIS A 109 -0.68 8.77 -1.51
CA HIS A 109 0.54 9.39 -1.99
C HIS A 109 1.57 8.31 -2.32
N VAL A 110 2.25 8.46 -3.46
CA VAL A 110 3.41 7.65 -3.84
C VAL A 110 4.57 8.53 -4.28
N ASP A 111 5.76 8.20 -3.79
CA ASP A 111 7.04 8.72 -4.28
C ASP A 111 7.87 7.54 -4.75
N TYR A 112 8.28 7.57 -6.02
CA TYR A 112 9.06 6.51 -6.64
C TYR A 112 10.18 7.05 -7.53
N ALA A 113 11.25 6.26 -7.62
CA ALA A 113 12.36 6.46 -8.54
C ALA A 113 12.90 5.10 -8.96
N PHE A 114 13.10 4.90 -10.27
CA PHE A 114 13.77 3.72 -10.80
C PHE A 114 15.28 3.79 -10.52
N ALA A 115 15.90 2.65 -10.25
CA ALA A 115 17.35 2.56 -10.36
C ALA A 115 17.67 2.60 -11.87
N SER A 116 18.28 3.71 -12.29
CA SER A 116 18.73 3.95 -13.67
C SER A 116 19.76 2.93 -14.12
#